data_AF-A0A364L2Q7-F1
#
_entry.id   AF-A0A364L2Q7-F1
#
_cell.length_a   1.000
_cell.length_b   1.000
_cell.length_c   1.000
_cell.angle_alpha   90.00
_cell.angle_beta   90.00
_cell.angle_gamma   90.00
#
_symmetry.space_group_name_H-M   'P 1'
#
loop_
_entity.id
_entity.type
_entity.pdbx_description
1 polymer ?
#
loop_
_entity_poly.entity_id
_entity_poly.type
_entity_poly.pdbx_seq_one_letter_code
_entity_poly.pdbx_strand_id
1 'polypeptide(L)'
;MNVLRRLDDDRISASLLDDEQASVNMWRSKASLWLRRNDKRQKHTLGILIVDPSIKEGHPLWGKGFNFDSPPSLASKSVPNTPVPKDSLFEAVVYWTMKMSMQHLKELEEQPNNFAIAILSIIAVEWLTVKEYVTTRLTQIEWELEVPDFRGHGEKYGLDASLKWLHPFRRNVPRYRKWVTNILNGILSDKNLSPTDPKDNPLMDLREDFLVILRDLETLQAQVQDLVRVVTAIISIEEAKRSAEQNKSLARLTYLAVVFVPLSFVSSFFSMTSDVASLRTTFWIFFAVAVPLTLLSLSVTRWWAITRWLRRGRD
;
A
#
# COMPACT_ATOMS: atom_id res chain seq x y z
N MET A 1 -1.32 15.96 -29.82
CA MET A 1 -1.70 14.57 -29.54
C MET A 1 -1.14 14.22 -28.16
N ASN A 2 -1.88 14.52 -27.10
CA ASN A 2 -1.48 14.16 -25.73
C ASN A 2 -1.66 12.65 -25.59
N VAL A 3 -0.56 11.91 -25.45
CA VAL A 3 -0.63 10.55 -24.92
C VAL A 3 -1.22 10.69 -23.52
N LEU A 4 -2.51 10.34 -23.35
CA LEU A 4 -3.20 10.34 -22.06
C LEU A 4 -2.39 9.46 -21.11
N ARG A 5 -1.53 10.08 -20.31
CA ARG A 5 -0.78 9.38 -19.29
C ARG A 5 -1.72 9.08 -18.16
N ARG A 6 -1.82 7.80 -17.82
CA ARG A 6 -2.55 7.38 -16.64
C ARG A 6 -1.84 7.95 -15.42
N LEU A 7 -2.55 8.80 -14.67
CA LEU A 7 -2.18 9.11 -13.29
C LEU A 7 -2.40 7.83 -12.48
N ASP A 8 -1.36 7.37 -11.81
CA ASP A 8 -1.47 6.29 -10.85
C ASP A 8 -1.97 6.93 -9.55
N ASP A 9 -3.29 7.02 -9.44
CA ASP A 9 -4.01 7.39 -8.24
C ASP A 9 -3.71 6.35 -7.14
N ASP A 10 -3.30 6.83 -5.97
CA ASP A 10 -3.11 5.98 -4.81
C ASP A 10 -4.45 5.46 -4.25
N ARG A 11 -5.57 6.10 -4.63
CA ARG A 11 -6.95 5.78 -4.21
C ARG A 11 -7.13 5.85 -2.69
N ILE A 12 -6.27 6.60 -2.02
CA ILE A 12 -6.30 6.84 -0.57
C ILE A 12 -6.80 8.27 -0.40
N SER A 13 -8.12 8.45 -0.51
CA SER A 13 -8.78 9.76 -0.36
C SER A 13 -9.55 9.88 0.96
N ALA A 14 -9.38 8.93 1.89
CA ALA A 14 -10.26 8.78 3.04
C ALA A 14 -9.55 8.24 4.30
N SER A 15 -8.26 8.50 4.47
CA SER A 15 -7.68 8.28 5.80
C SER A 15 -8.17 9.35 6.77
N LEU A 16 -8.26 9.02 8.05
CA LEU A 16 -8.74 9.89 9.14
C LEU A 16 -8.04 11.26 9.19
N LEU A 17 -6.80 11.33 8.74
CA LEU A 17 -5.95 12.52 8.81
C LEU A 17 -5.97 13.38 7.53
N ASP A 18 -6.60 12.88 6.46
CA ASP A 18 -6.65 13.58 5.17
C ASP A 18 -8.02 14.25 4.97
N ASP A 19 -8.03 15.39 4.28
CA ASP A 19 -9.27 15.99 3.78
C ASP A 19 -9.93 15.06 2.77
N GLU A 20 -11.26 14.94 2.79
CA GLU A 20 -12.01 14.03 1.89
C GLU A 20 -11.82 14.33 0.39
N GLN A 21 -11.30 15.52 0.04
CA GLN A 21 -11.00 15.94 -1.33
C GLN A 21 -9.51 15.84 -1.69
N ALA A 22 -8.64 15.51 -0.73
CA ALA A 22 -7.22 15.36 -0.97
C ALA A 22 -6.97 14.03 -1.69
N SER A 23 -6.42 14.11 -2.91
CA SER A 23 -5.95 12.94 -3.66
C SER A 23 -4.52 13.18 -4.12
N VAL A 24 -3.63 12.23 -3.83
CA VAL A 24 -2.26 12.30 -4.33
C VAL A 24 -2.13 11.34 -5.51
N ASN A 25 -1.71 11.90 -6.63
CA ASN A 25 -1.53 11.15 -7.85
C ASN A 25 -0.05 11.06 -8.19
N MET A 26 0.42 9.84 -8.41
CA MET A 26 1.76 9.61 -8.92
C MET A 26 1.73 9.67 -10.44
N TRP A 27 2.60 10.50 -11.02
CA TRP A 27 2.70 10.66 -12.46
C TRP A 27 4.04 10.13 -12.94
N ARG A 28 4.01 9.47 -14.11
CA ARG A 28 5.24 8.99 -14.74
C ARG A 28 5.77 10.02 -15.73
N SER A 29 6.97 10.51 -15.42
CA SER A 29 7.80 11.32 -16.31
C SER A 29 8.92 10.48 -16.89
N LYS A 30 9.37 10.87 -18.08
CA LYS A 30 10.56 10.39 -18.73
C LYS A 30 11.37 11.61 -19.15
N ALA A 31 12.67 11.44 -19.08
CA ALA A 31 13.61 12.31 -19.73
C ALA A 31 14.58 11.45 -20.53
N SER A 32 15.07 11.99 -21.63
CA SER A 32 16.03 11.31 -22.48
C SER A 32 17.06 12.33 -22.95
N LEU A 33 18.32 12.03 -22.68
CA LEU A 33 19.45 12.87 -23.03
C LEU A 33 20.32 12.09 -24.03
N TRP A 34 20.47 12.64 -25.23
CA TRP A 34 21.38 12.11 -26.24
C TRP A 34 22.54 13.06 -26.38
N LEU A 35 23.74 12.58 -26.08
CA LEU A 35 24.97 13.35 -26.21
C LEU A 35 25.71 12.90 -27.47
N ARG A 36 26.10 13.85 -28.29
CA ARG A 36 26.99 13.59 -29.42
C ARG A 36 28.38 13.29 -28.87
N ARG A 37 28.96 12.17 -29.29
CA ARG A 37 30.38 11.87 -29.00
C ARG A 37 31.24 12.96 -29.63
N ASN A 38 32.01 13.67 -28.81
CA ASN A 38 32.84 14.77 -29.29
C ASN A 38 34.04 14.21 -30.05
N ASP A 39 34.23 14.65 -31.29
CA ASP A 39 35.40 14.29 -32.11
C ASP A 39 36.51 15.30 -31.84
N LYS A 40 37.79 14.90 -31.94
CA LYS A 40 38.97 15.73 -31.54
C LYS A 40 39.05 17.12 -32.19
N ARG A 41 38.24 17.39 -33.23
CA ARG A 41 38.19 18.66 -33.98
C ARG A 41 37.06 19.60 -33.54
N GLN A 42 36.14 19.18 -32.67
CA GLN A 42 34.99 20.00 -32.27
C GLN A 42 35.18 20.57 -30.87
N LYS A 43 35.02 21.90 -30.76
CA LYS A 43 35.15 22.64 -29.48
C LYS A 43 33.87 22.59 -28.61
N HIS A 44 32.76 22.10 -29.14
CA HIS A 44 31.46 22.16 -28.46
C HIS A 44 30.76 20.80 -28.44
N THR A 45 30.38 20.37 -27.23
CA THR A 45 29.51 19.22 -27.01
C THR A 45 28.07 19.60 -27.38
N LEU A 46 27.44 18.81 -28.25
CA LEU A 46 26.03 18.95 -28.61
C LEU A 46 25.23 17.84 -27.93
N GLY A 47 24.19 18.22 -27.19
CA GLY A 47 23.24 17.30 -26.58
C GLY A 47 21.81 17.64 -26.96
N ILE A 48 20.96 16.63 -27.11
CA ILE A 48 19.51 16.78 -27.24
C ILE A 48 18.89 16.28 -25.95
N LEU A 49 18.19 17.16 -25.24
CA LEU A 49 17.41 16.80 -24.06
C LEU A 49 15.93 16.84 -24.42
N ILE A 50 15.25 15.71 -24.28
CA ILE A 50 13.79 15.62 -24.37
C ILE A 50 13.26 15.33 -22.98
N VAL A 51 12.42 16.24 -22.51
CA VAL A 51 11.75 16.19 -21.22
C VAL A 51 10.25 16.18 -21.46
N ASP A 52 9.55 15.36 -20.70
CA ASP A 52 8.10 15.34 -20.73
C ASP A 52 7.49 16.63 -20.16
N PRO A 53 6.32 17.06 -20.68
CA PRO A 53 5.68 18.28 -20.20
C PRO A 53 5.31 18.17 -18.72
N SER A 54 5.50 19.26 -17.97
CA SER A 54 5.02 19.36 -16.59
C SER A 54 3.50 19.55 -16.55
N ILE A 55 2.89 19.01 -15.50
CA ILE A 55 1.47 19.22 -15.22
C ILE A 55 1.32 20.67 -14.74
N LYS A 56 0.34 21.39 -15.32
CA LYS A 56 0.04 22.80 -14.97
C LYS A 56 -1.00 22.94 -13.85
N GLU A 57 -1.75 21.87 -13.59
CA GLU A 57 -2.83 21.82 -12.61
C GLU A 57 -2.43 20.96 -11.40
N GLY A 58 -2.91 21.34 -10.22
CA GLY A 58 -2.59 20.69 -8.96
C GLY A 58 -1.32 21.25 -8.30
N HIS A 59 -1.05 20.75 -7.09
CA HIS A 59 0.06 21.21 -6.28
C HIS A 59 1.13 20.13 -6.13
N PRO A 60 2.41 20.53 -6.11
CA PRO A 60 3.47 19.59 -5.79
C PRO A 60 3.35 19.05 -4.37
N LEU A 61 3.59 17.75 -4.21
CA LEU A 61 3.70 17.14 -2.90
C LEU A 61 4.86 17.79 -2.12
N TRP A 62 4.57 18.27 -0.91
CA TRP A 62 5.53 18.91 0.01
C TRP A 62 6.37 20.06 -0.60
N GLY A 63 5.79 20.80 -1.54
CA GLY A 63 6.31 22.12 -1.92
C GLY A 63 7.47 22.16 -2.90
N LYS A 64 7.61 21.16 -3.79
CA LYS A 64 8.60 21.03 -4.92
C LYS A 64 9.71 22.08 -4.89
N GLY A 65 10.89 21.67 -4.43
CA GLY A 65 12.10 22.46 -4.57
C GLY A 65 13.27 21.54 -4.86
N PHE A 66 13.82 21.63 -6.07
CA PHE A 66 15.15 21.09 -6.37
C PHE A 66 16.14 22.12 -5.87
N ASN A 67 16.60 22.05 -4.63
CA ASN A 67 17.70 22.90 -4.18
C ASN A 67 18.96 22.06 -4.04
N PHE A 68 19.87 22.20 -5.01
CA PHE A 68 21.18 21.57 -4.98
C PHE A 68 22.29 22.51 -4.50
N ASP A 69 21.95 23.72 -4.05
CA ASP A 69 22.94 24.60 -3.45
C ASP A 69 23.35 24.07 -2.09
N SER A 70 24.64 24.18 -1.78
CA SER A 70 25.13 23.89 -0.44
C SER A 70 24.36 24.72 0.59
N PRO A 71 23.95 24.11 1.71
CA PRO A 71 23.20 24.83 2.72
C PRO A 71 24.04 26.04 3.20
N PRO A 72 23.41 27.22 3.34
CA PRO A 72 24.10 28.39 3.84
C PRO A 72 24.65 28.12 5.24
N SER A 73 25.82 28.67 5.55
CA SER A 73 26.35 28.62 6.91
C SER A 73 25.37 29.29 7.88
N LEU A 74 25.21 28.73 9.08
CA LEU A 74 24.32 29.25 10.13
C LEU A 74 24.60 30.74 10.45
N ALA A 75 25.84 31.20 10.25
CA ALA A 75 26.26 32.57 10.50
C ALA A 75 25.99 33.53 9.31
N SER A 76 25.58 33.02 8.15
CA SER A 76 25.37 33.84 6.96
C SER A 76 24.02 34.56 7.02
N LYS A 77 24.04 35.88 6.79
CA LYS A 77 22.84 36.74 6.76
C LYS A 77 22.22 36.86 5.36
N SER A 78 22.81 36.21 4.37
CA SER A 78 22.32 36.22 3.00
C SER A 78 21.15 35.25 2.85
N VAL A 79 19.97 35.79 2.57
CA VAL A 79 18.85 34.97 2.09
C VAL A 79 19.23 34.41 0.72
N PRO A 80 19.11 33.09 0.47
CA PRO A 80 19.38 32.52 -0.85
C PRO A 80 18.47 33.18 -1.90
N ASN A 81 19.10 33.82 -2.88
CA ASN A 81 18.48 34.90 -3.67
C ASN A 81 17.94 34.44 -5.04
N THR A 82 17.71 33.14 -5.25
CA THR A 82 17.19 32.64 -6.53
C THR A 82 15.88 31.90 -6.33
N PRO A 83 14.79 32.33 -6.99
CA PRO A 83 13.61 31.49 -7.12
C PRO A 83 14.01 30.27 -7.95
N VAL A 84 14.21 29.14 -7.28
CA VAL A 84 14.35 27.83 -7.93
C VAL A 84 13.12 27.65 -8.82
N PRO A 85 13.25 27.31 -10.11
CA PRO A 85 12.09 27.02 -10.95
C PRO A 85 11.30 25.85 -10.35
N LYS A 86 10.09 26.12 -9.85
CA LYS A 86 9.25 25.12 -9.15
C LYS A 86 8.25 24.42 -10.07
N ASP A 87 7.89 25.07 -11.17
CA ASP A 87 6.66 24.74 -11.91
C ASP A 87 6.89 23.82 -13.11
N SER A 88 8.09 23.80 -13.70
CA SER A 88 8.38 22.92 -14.84
C SER A 88 9.68 22.13 -14.70
N LEU A 89 9.61 20.83 -15.02
CA LEU A 89 10.79 19.94 -15.03
C LEU A 89 11.80 20.41 -16.06
N PHE A 90 11.33 20.95 -17.19
CA PHE A 90 12.19 21.50 -18.22
C PHE A 90 12.99 22.70 -17.71
N GLU A 91 12.34 23.72 -17.12
CA GLU A 91 13.05 24.90 -16.60
C GLU A 91 13.97 24.53 -15.43
N ALA A 92 13.56 23.59 -14.58
CA ALA A 92 14.40 23.09 -13.50
C ALA A 92 15.69 22.45 -14.05
N VAL A 93 15.58 21.57 -15.06
CA VAL A 93 16.76 20.97 -15.68
C VAL A 93 17.62 22.02 -16.37
N VAL A 94 17.02 22.96 -17.11
CA VAL A 94 17.78 24.04 -17.79
C VAL A 94 18.51 24.91 -16.77
N TYR A 95 17.84 25.32 -15.70
CA TYR A 95 18.43 26.13 -14.65
C TYR A 95 19.60 25.43 -13.96
N TRP A 96 19.41 24.17 -13.53
CA TRP A 96 20.44 23.42 -12.82
C TRP A 96 21.60 22.99 -13.73
N THR A 97 21.32 22.65 -14.99
CA THR A 97 22.39 22.40 -15.96
C THR A 97 23.21 23.67 -16.23
N MET A 98 22.58 24.83 -16.43
CA MET A 98 23.28 26.11 -16.59
C MET A 98 24.10 26.49 -15.34
N LYS A 99 23.55 26.29 -14.15
CA LYS A 99 24.25 26.61 -12.89
C LYS A 99 25.43 25.69 -12.62
N MET A 100 25.26 24.37 -12.78
CA MET A 100 26.32 23.38 -12.57
C MET A 100 27.41 23.47 -13.65
N SER A 101 27.03 23.75 -14.90
CA SER A 101 27.98 23.97 -16.00
C SER A 101 28.84 25.21 -15.77
N MET A 102 28.29 26.29 -15.23
CA MET A 102 29.07 27.50 -14.89
C MET A 102 30.13 27.24 -13.81
N GLN A 103 29.88 26.29 -12.90
CA GLN A 103 30.85 25.89 -11.86
C GLN A 103 31.95 24.97 -12.41
N HIS A 104 31.65 24.13 -13.40
CA HIS A 104 32.52 23.06 -13.89
C HIS A 104 32.80 23.14 -15.40
N LEU A 105 32.93 24.34 -15.97
CA LEU A 105 33.10 24.56 -17.42
C LEU A 105 34.26 23.75 -18.04
N LYS A 106 35.39 23.62 -17.33
CA LYS A 106 36.57 22.87 -17.81
C LYS A 106 36.34 21.36 -17.82
N GLU A 107 35.66 20.83 -16.82
CA GLU A 107 35.35 19.40 -16.70
C GLU A 107 34.29 18.96 -17.72
N LEU A 108 33.37 19.86 -18.07
CA LEU A 108 32.37 19.65 -19.12
C LEU A 108 32.97 19.53 -20.52
N GLU A 109 34.04 20.27 -20.82
CA GLU A 109 34.76 20.15 -22.09
C GLU A 109 35.48 18.80 -22.18
N GLU A 110 35.96 18.28 -21.06
CA GLU A 110 36.66 16.99 -20.99
C GLU A 110 35.70 15.78 -21.00
N GLN A 111 34.55 15.89 -20.31
CA GLN A 111 33.58 14.80 -20.17
C GLN A 111 32.15 15.29 -20.44
N PRO A 112 31.56 14.94 -21.60
CA PRO A 112 30.17 15.32 -21.93
C PRO A 112 29.14 14.59 -21.05
N ASN A 113 29.52 13.52 -20.35
CA ASN A 113 28.59 12.77 -19.49
C ASN A 113 28.15 13.57 -18.26
N ASN A 114 28.93 14.59 -17.86
CA ASN A 114 28.61 15.45 -16.72
C ASN A 114 27.32 16.28 -16.95
N PHE A 115 26.88 16.46 -18.20
CA PHE A 115 25.57 17.04 -18.50
C PHE A 115 24.40 16.22 -17.94
N ALA A 116 24.59 14.91 -17.70
CA ALA A 116 23.57 14.05 -17.12
C ALA A 116 23.41 14.22 -15.60
N ILE A 117 24.40 14.81 -14.90
CA ILE A 117 24.39 14.93 -13.43
C ILE A 117 23.15 15.69 -12.97
N ALA A 118 22.93 16.90 -13.51
CA ALA A 118 21.80 17.74 -13.10
C ALA A 118 20.45 17.03 -13.22
N ILE A 119 20.22 16.30 -14.33
CA ILE A 119 18.95 15.61 -14.53
C ILE A 119 18.82 14.38 -13.64
N LEU A 120 19.92 13.65 -13.40
CA LEU A 120 19.91 12.50 -12.50
C LEU A 120 19.73 12.91 -11.04
N SER A 121 20.31 14.03 -10.60
CA SER A 121 20.08 14.60 -9.27
C SER A 121 18.61 15.01 -9.07
N ILE A 122 17.98 15.62 -10.08
CA ILE A 122 16.52 15.90 -10.08
C ILE A 122 15.73 14.60 -9.93
N ILE A 123 16.08 13.56 -10.70
CA ILE A 123 15.43 12.25 -10.62
C ILE A 123 15.62 11.62 -9.23
N ALA A 124 16.80 11.76 -8.61
CA ALA A 124 17.06 11.26 -7.27
C ALA A 124 16.17 11.94 -6.22
N VAL A 125 16.02 13.27 -6.27
CA VAL A 125 15.12 14.02 -5.37
C VAL A 125 13.66 13.61 -5.53
N GLU A 126 13.20 13.42 -6.77
CA GLU A 126 11.85 12.90 -7.03
C GLU A 126 11.67 11.50 -6.43
N TRP A 127 12.67 10.62 -6.54
CA TRP A 127 12.63 9.30 -5.90
C TRP A 127 12.61 9.35 -4.38
N LEU A 128 13.36 10.27 -3.77
CA LEU A 128 13.31 10.49 -2.32
C LEU A 128 11.92 10.97 -1.88
N THR A 129 11.29 11.85 -2.66
CA THR A 129 9.91 12.30 -2.42
C THR A 129 8.93 11.14 -2.50
N VAL A 130 9.07 10.29 -3.53
CA VAL A 130 8.26 9.08 -3.70
C VAL A 130 8.46 8.11 -2.54
N LYS A 131 9.71 7.87 -2.12
CA LYS A 131 10.04 7.03 -0.96
C LYS A 131 9.34 7.55 0.28
N GLU A 132 9.55 8.81 0.63
CA GLU A 132 9.02 9.42 1.85
C GLU A 132 7.49 9.41 1.86
N TYR A 133 6.87 9.63 0.69
CA TYR A 133 5.43 9.51 0.52
C TYR A 133 4.93 8.10 0.83
N VAL A 134 5.54 7.09 0.22
CA VAL A 134 5.15 5.69 0.44
C VAL A 134 5.35 5.31 1.90
N THR A 135 6.48 5.68 2.52
CA THR A 135 6.74 5.45 3.95
C THR A 135 5.60 6.03 4.79
N THR A 136 5.27 7.31 4.60
CA THR A 136 4.23 8.00 5.37
C THR A 136 2.89 7.28 5.26
N ARG A 137 2.50 6.87 4.05
CA ARG A 137 1.23 6.16 3.81
C ARG A 137 1.22 4.76 4.42
N LEU A 138 2.33 4.03 4.39
CA LEU A 138 2.41 2.72 5.03
C LEU A 138 2.34 2.84 6.55
N THR A 139 3.04 3.80 7.14
CA THR A 139 2.98 4.07 8.58
C THR A 139 1.56 4.48 9.02
N GLN A 140 0.86 5.26 8.20
CA GLN A 140 -0.54 5.62 8.45
C GLN A 140 -1.46 4.39 8.45
N ILE A 141 -1.31 3.50 7.47
CA ILE A 141 -2.07 2.24 7.42
C ILE A 141 -1.71 1.35 8.62
N GLU A 142 -0.43 1.25 8.98
CA GLU A 142 0.01 0.49 10.14
C GLU A 142 -0.63 1.00 11.44
N TRP A 143 -0.65 2.31 11.65
CA TRP A 143 -1.32 2.94 12.79
C TRP A 143 -2.82 2.64 12.82
N GLU A 144 -3.51 2.73 11.68
CA GLU A 144 -4.94 2.38 11.60
C GLU A 144 -5.20 0.91 11.97
N LEU A 145 -4.27 0.00 11.67
CA LEU A 145 -4.40 -1.42 12.04
C LEU A 145 -4.17 -1.69 13.54
N GLU A 146 -3.46 -0.83 14.24
CA GLU A 146 -3.24 -0.97 15.69
C GLU A 146 -4.52 -0.71 16.49
N VAL A 147 -5.34 0.23 16.04
CA VAL A 147 -6.54 0.66 16.76
C VAL A 147 -7.67 -0.39 16.60
N PRO A 148 -8.18 -0.99 17.69
CA PRO A 148 -9.19 -2.04 17.63
C PRO A 148 -10.51 -1.62 16.96
N ASP A 149 -10.93 -0.37 17.15
CA ASP A 149 -12.17 0.18 16.55
C ASP A 149 -12.11 0.22 15.02
N PHE A 150 -10.92 0.37 14.43
CA PHE A 150 -10.74 0.40 12.97
C PHE A 150 -10.59 -1.01 12.35
N ARG A 151 -10.55 -2.07 13.17
CA ARG A 151 -10.58 -3.46 12.69
C ARG A 151 -11.98 -3.97 12.33
N GLY A 152 -13.00 -3.14 12.55
CA GLY A 152 -14.39 -3.48 12.22
C GLY A 152 -14.71 -3.45 10.73
N HIS A 153 -15.96 -3.77 10.39
CA HIS A 153 -16.49 -3.68 9.03
C HIS A 153 -17.14 -2.30 8.80
N GLY A 154 -16.35 -1.29 8.47
CA GLY A 154 -16.85 -0.01 7.97
C GLY A 154 -16.55 0.17 6.49
N GLU A 155 -17.46 0.82 5.76
CA GLU A 155 -17.32 1.09 4.32
C GLU A 155 -16.23 2.15 4.03
N LYS A 156 -15.99 3.06 4.99
CA LYS A 156 -14.93 4.08 4.95
C LYS A 156 -13.65 3.68 5.73
N TYR A 157 -13.80 2.92 6.82
CA TYR A 157 -12.72 2.49 7.70
C TYR A 157 -12.89 1.00 8.02
N GLY A 158 -11.86 0.19 7.82
CA GLY A 158 -11.95 -1.24 8.05
C GLY A 158 -10.83 -2.02 7.36
N LEU A 159 -10.65 -3.28 7.77
CA LEU A 159 -9.58 -4.14 7.25
C LEU A 159 -9.64 -4.32 5.72
N ASP A 160 -10.84 -4.38 5.15
CA ASP A 160 -11.05 -4.47 3.71
C ASP A 160 -10.60 -3.20 2.96
N ALA A 161 -10.82 -2.03 3.58
CA ALA A 161 -10.36 -0.74 3.05
C ALA A 161 -8.83 -0.64 3.12
N SER A 162 -8.23 -0.98 4.27
CA SER A 162 -6.77 -1.01 4.44
C SER A 162 -6.10 -1.96 3.43
N LEU A 163 -6.68 -3.15 3.20
CA LEU A 163 -6.17 -4.08 2.19
C LEU A 163 -6.25 -3.49 0.77
N LYS A 164 -7.36 -2.81 0.45
CA LYS A 164 -7.55 -2.12 -0.83
C LYS A 164 -6.53 -1.00 -1.03
N TRP A 165 -6.18 -0.26 0.02
CA TRP A 165 -5.15 0.80 0.00
C TRP A 165 -3.72 0.24 -0.14
N LEU A 166 -3.45 -0.96 0.37
CA LEU A 166 -2.14 -1.62 0.21
C LEU A 166 -1.90 -2.17 -1.21
N HIS A 167 -2.96 -2.49 -1.96
CA HIS A 167 -2.83 -3.10 -3.29
C HIS A 167 -2.07 -2.24 -4.32
N PRO A 168 -2.32 -0.93 -4.47
CA PRO A 168 -1.52 -0.03 -5.31
C PRO A 168 -0.03 -0.09 -4.97
N PHE A 169 0.36 0.04 -3.70
CA PHE A 169 1.76 -0.01 -3.28
C PHE A 169 2.40 -1.37 -3.56
N ARG A 170 1.68 -2.47 -3.28
CA ARG A 170 2.15 -3.83 -3.58
C ARG A 170 2.45 -4.02 -5.07
N ARG A 171 1.69 -3.36 -5.94
CA ARG A 171 1.87 -3.42 -7.40
C ARG A 171 2.96 -2.47 -7.91
N ASN A 172 3.07 -1.29 -7.31
CA ASN A 172 3.87 -0.19 -7.85
C ASN A 172 5.30 -0.16 -7.31
N VAL A 173 5.53 -0.47 -6.02
CA VAL A 173 6.87 -0.44 -5.41
C VAL A 173 7.87 -1.36 -6.13
N PRO A 174 7.53 -2.62 -6.50
CA PRO A 174 8.45 -3.45 -7.29
C PRO A 174 8.81 -2.84 -8.66
N ARG A 175 7.89 -2.06 -9.24
CA ARG A 175 8.12 -1.35 -10.50
C ARG A 175 9.08 -0.18 -10.33
N TYR A 176 8.96 0.56 -9.23
CA TYR A 176 9.90 1.63 -8.86
C TYR A 176 11.30 1.09 -8.66
N ARG A 177 11.42 0.01 -7.88
CA ARG A 177 12.68 -0.72 -7.70
C ARG A 177 13.32 -1.06 -9.05
N LYS A 178 12.55 -1.69 -9.96
CA LYS A 178 13.04 -2.06 -11.30
C LYS A 178 13.51 -0.85 -12.10
N TRP A 179 12.84 0.30 -12.02
CA TRP A 179 13.28 1.51 -12.73
C TRP A 179 14.59 2.05 -12.18
N VAL A 180 14.75 2.10 -10.86
CA VAL A 180 16.00 2.51 -10.23
C VAL A 180 17.14 1.54 -10.56
N THR A 181 16.88 0.22 -10.51
CA THR A 181 17.85 -0.80 -10.94
C THR A 181 18.27 -0.63 -12.40
N ASN A 182 17.35 -0.25 -13.29
CA ASN A 182 17.68 -0.01 -14.69
C ASN A 182 18.58 1.22 -14.88
N ILE A 183 18.40 2.27 -14.07
CA ILE A 183 19.27 3.47 -14.10
C ILE A 183 20.67 3.09 -13.64
N LEU A 184 20.77 2.35 -12.52
CA LEU A 184 22.03 1.84 -11.98
C LEU A 184 22.77 0.93 -12.97
N ASN A 185 22.08 -0.05 -13.55
CA ASN A 185 22.72 -0.99 -14.48
C ASN A 185 23.02 -0.39 -15.85
N GLY A 186 22.31 0.67 -16.24
CA GLY A 186 22.43 1.29 -17.55
C GLY A 186 23.40 2.47 -17.57
N ILE A 187 23.02 3.56 -16.90
CA ILE A 187 23.75 4.83 -16.94
C ILE A 187 24.89 4.80 -15.92
N LEU A 188 24.58 4.42 -14.68
CA LEU A 188 25.52 4.45 -13.55
C LEU A 188 26.20 3.09 -13.30
N SER A 189 26.46 2.35 -14.38
CA SER A 189 27.04 1.00 -14.29
C SER A 189 28.53 1.07 -13.92
N ASP A 190 29.00 0.13 -13.11
CA ASP A 190 30.43 -0.01 -12.76
C ASP A 190 31.33 -0.21 -13.98
N LYS A 191 30.77 -0.66 -15.09
CA LYS A 191 31.50 -0.79 -16.36
C LYS A 191 31.79 0.56 -17.02
N ASN A 192 30.96 1.56 -16.73
CA ASN A 192 31.05 2.90 -17.32
C ASN A 192 31.78 3.89 -16.41
N LEU A 193 31.92 3.57 -15.12
CA LEU A 193 32.52 4.43 -14.10
C LEU A 193 33.81 3.78 -13.61
N SER A 194 34.95 4.45 -13.81
CA SER A 194 36.24 3.97 -13.34
C SER A 194 36.56 4.57 -11.97
N PRO A 195 36.72 3.76 -10.89
CA PRO A 195 36.99 4.28 -9.55
C PRO A 195 38.35 4.96 -9.39
N THR A 196 39.21 4.86 -10.41
CA THR A 196 40.56 5.44 -10.42
C THR A 196 40.63 6.80 -11.10
N ASP A 197 39.60 7.21 -11.84
CA ASP A 197 39.58 8.50 -12.54
C ASP A 197 38.84 9.56 -11.69
N PRO A 198 39.53 10.60 -11.17
CA PRO A 198 38.89 11.64 -10.37
C PRO A 198 37.78 12.40 -11.10
N LYS A 199 37.68 12.25 -12.43
CA LYS A 199 36.64 12.84 -13.28
C LYS A 199 35.28 12.15 -13.14
N ASP A 200 35.25 10.90 -12.70
CA ASP A 200 34.01 10.13 -12.53
C ASP A 200 33.41 10.29 -11.12
N ASN A 201 34.12 10.97 -10.20
CA ASN A 201 33.69 11.19 -8.81
C ASN A 201 32.22 11.69 -8.68
N PRO A 202 31.75 12.70 -9.45
CA PRO A 202 30.39 13.21 -9.29
C PRO A 202 29.30 12.19 -9.69
N LEU A 203 29.58 11.37 -10.71
CA LEU A 203 28.68 10.31 -11.14
C LEU A 203 28.73 9.12 -10.18
N MET A 204 29.88 8.89 -9.54
CA MET A 204 30.05 7.87 -8.51
C MET A 204 29.30 8.22 -7.22
N ASP A 205 29.38 9.47 -6.76
CA ASP A 205 28.61 9.96 -5.60
C ASP A 205 27.11 9.76 -5.83
N LEU A 206 26.63 10.16 -7.00
CA LEU A 206 25.24 9.98 -7.40
C LEU A 206 24.85 8.49 -7.50
N ARG A 207 25.76 7.62 -7.95
CA ARG A 207 25.52 6.17 -7.96
C ARG A 207 25.30 5.63 -6.55
N GLU A 208 26.11 6.06 -5.58
CA GLU A 208 25.90 5.68 -4.17
C GLU A 208 24.56 6.18 -3.65
N ASP A 209 24.13 7.40 -4.01
CA ASP A 209 22.79 7.89 -3.68
C ASP A 209 21.68 6.99 -4.25
N PHE A 210 21.79 6.60 -5.53
CA PHE A 210 20.84 5.68 -6.15
C PHE A 210 20.87 4.27 -5.53
N LEU A 211 22.01 3.80 -5.03
CA LEU A 211 22.10 2.54 -4.27
C LEU A 211 21.37 2.63 -2.93
N VAL A 212 21.48 3.77 -2.23
CA VAL A 212 20.71 4.01 -1.00
C VAL A 212 19.22 4.01 -1.31
N ILE A 213 18.79 4.75 -2.34
CA ILE A 213 17.39 4.76 -2.79
C ILE A 213 16.92 3.34 -3.14
N LEU A 214 17.74 2.52 -3.80
CA LEU A 214 17.39 1.14 -4.14
C LEU A 214 17.15 0.30 -2.89
N ARG A 215 18.06 0.36 -1.90
CA ARG A 215 17.92 -0.37 -0.62
C ARG A 215 16.66 0.07 0.12
N ASP A 216 16.37 1.37 0.14
CA ASP A 216 15.16 1.90 0.76
C ASP A 216 13.89 1.38 0.08
N LEU A 217 13.86 1.33 -1.25
CA LEU A 217 12.75 0.74 -2.01
C LEU A 217 12.60 -0.76 -1.77
N GLU A 218 13.69 -1.49 -1.54
CA GLU A 218 13.66 -2.90 -1.16
C GLU A 218 13.04 -3.10 0.24
N THR A 219 13.44 -2.28 1.20
CA THR A 219 12.82 -2.26 2.54
C THR A 219 11.33 -1.92 2.46
N LEU A 220 10.94 -0.90 1.70
CA LEU A 220 9.54 -0.56 1.49
C LEU A 220 8.77 -1.72 0.83
N GLN A 221 9.37 -2.41 -0.13
CA GLN A 221 8.75 -3.58 -0.74
C GLN A 221 8.47 -4.69 0.28
N ALA A 222 9.41 -4.96 1.18
CA ALA A 222 9.25 -5.94 2.25
C ALA A 222 8.16 -5.51 3.23
N GLN A 223 8.19 -4.26 3.70
CA GLN A 223 7.17 -3.69 4.59
C GLN A 223 5.75 -3.81 4.03
N VAL A 224 5.55 -3.48 2.75
CA VAL A 224 4.24 -3.65 2.10
C VAL A 224 3.78 -5.11 2.11
N GLN A 225 4.69 -6.05 1.85
CA GLN A 225 4.35 -7.48 1.84
C GLN A 225 3.97 -7.98 3.23
N ASP A 226 4.67 -7.52 4.26
CA ASP A 226 4.40 -7.88 5.65
C ASP A 226 3.09 -7.28 6.14
N LEU A 227 2.81 -6.00 5.83
CA LEU A 227 1.51 -5.39 6.14
C LEU A 227 0.35 -6.14 5.46
N VAL A 228 0.47 -6.52 4.19
CA VAL A 228 -0.56 -7.32 3.51
C VAL A 228 -0.80 -8.66 4.22
N ARG A 229 0.26 -9.32 4.71
CA ARG A 229 0.13 -10.58 5.47
C ARG A 229 -0.57 -10.35 6.80
N VAL A 230 -0.17 -9.32 7.55
CA VAL A 230 -0.78 -8.95 8.84
C VAL A 230 -2.26 -8.66 8.66
N VAL A 231 -2.63 -7.80 7.70
CA VAL A 231 -4.04 -7.47 7.41
C VAL A 231 -4.83 -8.73 7.06
N THR A 232 -4.30 -9.58 6.18
CA THR A 232 -4.97 -10.83 5.79
C THR A 232 -5.16 -11.77 6.99
N ALA A 233 -4.16 -11.87 7.87
CA ALA A 233 -4.26 -12.68 9.08
C ALA A 233 -5.34 -12.14 10.03
N ILE A 234 -5.39 -10.83 10.24
CA ILE A 234 -6.41 -10.20 11.09
C ILE A 234 -7.82 -10.45 10.50
N ILE A 235 -8.01 -10.26 9.18
CA ILE A 235 -9.28 -10.58 8.51
C ILE A 235 -9.69 -12.03 8.76
N SER A 236 -8.77 -12.99 8.57
CA SER A 236 -9.07 -14.40 8.76
C SER A 236 -9.47 -14.75 10.21
N ILE A 237 -8.84 -14.11 11.19
CA ILE A 237 -9.15 -14.29 12.62
C ILE A 237 -10.53 -13.72 12.93
N GLU A 238 -10.86 -12.55 12.38
CA GLU A 238 -12.15 -11.89 12.61
C GLU A 238 -13.30 -12.67 11.96
N GLU A 239 -13.13 -13.15 10.73
CA GLU A 239 -14.09 -14.03 10.07
C GLU A 239 -14.28 -15.34 10.84
N ALA A 240 -13.21 -15.92 11.40
CA ALA A 240 -13.30 -17.13 12.21
C ALA A 240 -14.04 -16.89 13.53
N LYS A 241 -13.79 -15.76 14.22
CA LYS A 241 -14.55 -15.37 15.43
C LYS A 241 -16.02 -15.18 15.12
N ARG A 242 -16.33 -14.44 14.05
CA ARG A 242 -17.71 -14.20 13.60
C ARG A 242 -18.43 -15.49 13.25
N SER A 243 -17.77 -16.40 12.53
CA SER A 243 -18.31 -17.73 12.23
C SER A 243 -18.56 -18.54 13.50
N ALA A 244 -17.67 -18.45 14.50
CA ALA A 244 -17.88 -19.11 15.79
C ALA A 244 -19.07 -18.52 16.57
N GLU A 245 -19.28 -17.21 16.55
CA GLU A 245 -20.43 -16.54 17.15
C GLU A 245 -21.73 -16.90 16.43
N GLN A 246 -21.72 -16.90 15.10
CA GLN A 246 -22.84 -17.36 14.28
C GLN A 246 -23.17 -18.83 14.61
N ASN A 247 -22.18 -19.70 14.74
CA ASN A 247 -22.36 -21.09 15.14
C ASN A 247 -22.99 -21.21 16.54
N LYS A 248 -22.58 -20.38 17.52
CA LYS A 248 -23.24 -20.33 18.83
C LYS A 248 -24.70 -19.88 18.71
N SER A 249 -24.99 -18.88 17.88
CA SER A 249 -26.36 -18.41 17.66
C SER A 249 -27.25 -19.49 17.03
N LEU A 250 -26.74 -20.21 16.02
CA LEU A 250 -27.40 -21.33 15.37
C LEU A 250 -27.58 -22.52 16.32
N ALA A 251 -26.60 -22.78 17.19
CA ALA A 251 -26.71 -23.82 18.21
C ALA A 251 -27.85 -23.52 19.20
N ARG A 252 -28.00 -22.26 19.63
CA ARG A 252 -29.13 -21.82 20.48
C ARG A 252 -30.48 -22.05 19.78
N LEU A 253 -30.58 -21.71 18.50
CA LEU A 253 -31.81 -21.91 17.72
C LEU A 253 -32.15 -23.40 17.56
N THR A 254 -31.16 -24.22 17.21
CA THR A 254 -31.33 -25.67 17.07
C THR A 254 -31.78 -26.30 18.40
N TYR A 255 -31.19 -25.88 19.53
CA TYR A 255 -31.60 -26.36 20.84
C TYR A 255 -33.08 -26.05 21.13
N LEU A 256 -33.53 -24.82 20.81
CA LEU A 256 -34.92 -24.42 20.96
C LEU A 256 -35.84 -25.30 20.08
N ALA A 257 -35.50 -25.48 18.81
CA ALA A 257 -36.29 -26.34 17.90
C ALA A 257 -36.39 -27.79 18.38
N VAL A 258 -35.30 -28.38 18.87
CA VAL A 258 -35.25 -29.77 19.38
C VAL A 258 -36.18 -29.98 20.58
N VAL A 259 -36.40 -28.94 21.40
CA VAL A 259 -37.33 -28.97 22.52
C VAL A 259 -38.78 -28.74 22.06
N PHE A 260 -39.02 -27.76 21.20
CA PHE A 260 -40.38 -27.38 20.79
C PHE A 260 -41.02 -28.38 19.81
N VAL A 261 -40.26 -28.99 18.89
CA VAL A 261 -40.84 -29.88 17.87
C VAL A 261 -41.57 -31.08 18.49
N PRO A 262 -41.00 -31.84 19.45
CA PRO A 262 -41.72 -32.92 20.12
C PRO A 262 -42.92 -32.43 20.95
N LEU A 263 -42.79 -31.28 21.63
CA LEU A 263 -43.88 -30.70 22.42
C LEU A 263 -45.07 -30.31 21.55
N SER A 264 -44.81 -29.65 20.42
CA SER A 264 -45.83 -29.27 19.44
C SER A 264 -46.49 -30.49 18.79
N PHE A 265 -45.72 -31.55 18.54
CA PHE A 265 -46.27 -32.81 18.02
C PHE A 265 -47.24 -33.46 19.02
N VAL A 266 -46.84 -33.58 20.29
CA VAL A 266 -47.70 -34.13 21.35
C VAL A 266 -48.94 -33.25 21.54
N SER A 267 -48.78 -31.93 21.59
CA SER A 267 -49.91 -30.99 21.68
C SER A 267 -50.89 -31.15 20.52
N SER A 268 -50.40 -31.28 19.29
CA SER A 268 -51.23 -31.45 18.11
C SER A 268 -51.94 -32.81 18.12
N PHE A 269 -51.24 -33.87 18.53
CA PHE A 269 -51.80 -35.22 18.64
C PHE A 269 -52.94 -35.27 19.66
N PHE A 270 -52.75 -34.69 20.84
CA PHE A 270 -53.80 -34.59 21.86
C PHE A 270 -54.95 -33.66 21.44
N SER A 271 -54.71 -32.67 20.58
CA SER A 271 -55.77 -31.80 20.05
C SER A 271 -56.72 -32.51 19.07
N MET A 272 -56.35 -33.67 18.54
CA MET A 272 -57.19 -34.44 17.60
C MET A 272 -58.20 -35.38 18.29
N THR A 273 -58.18 -35.49 19.62
CA THR A 273 -59.14 -36.34 20.34
C THR A 273 -60.51 -35.65 20.47
N SER A 274 -61.58 -36.36 20.11
CA SER A 274 -62.95 -35.83 20.12
C SER A 274 -63.64 -35.85 21.49
N ASP A 275 -63.04 -36.51 22.49
CA ASP A 275 -63.68 -36.81 23.77
C ASP A 275 -63.16 -35.93 24.93
N VAL A 276 -63.53 -34.65 24.87
CA VAL A 276 -63.05 -33.56 25.74
C VAL A 276 -63.44 -33.76 27.23
N ALA A 277 -64.49 -34.54 27.51
CA ALA A 277 -64.96 -34.80 28.88
C ALA A 277 -64.02 -35.71 29.69
N SER A 278 -63.24 -36.57 29.01
CA SER A 278 -62.25 -37.48 29.63
C SER A 278 -60.89 -36.80 29.92
N LEU A 279 -60.68 -35.56 29.44
CA LEU A 279 -59.39 -34.87 29.52
C LEU A 279 -59.02 -34.43 30.95
N ARG A 280 -60.01 -34.19 31.82
CA ARG A 280 -59.76 -33.73 33.21
C ARG A 280 -58.90 -34.73 34.01
N THR A 281 -59.08 -36.02 33.77
CA THR A 281 -58.34 -37.10 34.44
C THR A 281 -57.03 -37.44 33.73
N THR A 282 -56.96 -37.15 32.42
CA THR A 282 -55.86 -37.53 31.51
C THR A 282 -54.81 -36.43 31.33
N PHE A 283 -54.99 -35.25 31.91
CA PHE A 283 -54.04 -34.13 31.83
C PHE A 283 -52.59 -34.51 32.19
N TRP A 284 -52.42 -35.42 33.16
CA TRP A 284 -51.12 -35.94 33.54
C TRP A 284 -50.41 -36.76 32.44
N ILE A 285 -51.17 -37.37 31.53
CA ILE A 285 -50.64 -38.19 30.44
C ILE A 285 -49.93 -37.33 29.39
N PHE A 286 -50.36 -36.08 29.20
CA PHE A 286 -49.64 -35.11 28.36
C PHE A 286 -48.20 -34.92 28.85
N PHE A 287 -48.01 -34.64 30.14
CA PHE A 287 -46.67 -34.48 30.73
C PHE A 287 -45.89 -35.79 30.74
N ALA A 288 -46.56 -36.92 31.00
CA ALA A 288 -45.96 -38.24 31.01
C ALA A 288 -45.41 -38.68 29.65
N VAL A 289 -45.92 -38.14 28.54
CA VAL A 289 -45.43 -38.43 27.17
C VAL A 289 -44.49 -37.34 26.67
N ALA A 290 -44.82 -36.07 26.91
CA ALA A 290 -44.05 -34.92 26.45
C ALA A 290 -42.65 -34.83 27.08
N VAL A 291 -42.52 -35.08 28.38
CA VAL A 291 -41.24 -34.98 29.10
C VAL A 291 -40.25 -36.06 28.66
N PRO A 292 -40.62 -37.36 28.60
CA PRO A 292 -39.70 -38.38 28.10
C PRO A 292 -39.31 -38.19 26.65
N LEU A 293 -40.25 -37.76 25.79
CA LEU A 293 -39.98 -37.55 24.37
C LEU A 293 -38.99 -36.39 24.12
N THR A 294 -39.13 -35.29 24.87
CA THR A 294 -38.18 -34.18 24.82
C THR A 294 -36.82 -34.56 25.39
N LEU A 295 -36.78 -35.30 26.51
CA LEU A 295 -35.53 -35.82 27.08
C LEU A 295 -34.82 -36.78 26.12
N LEU A 296 -35.57 -37.66 25.43
CA LEU A 296 -35.04 -38.56 24.41
C LEU A 296 -34.41 -37.77 23.26
N SER A 297 -35.13 -36.77 22.73
CA SER A 297 -34.65 -35.89 21.66
C SER A 297 -33.35 -35.16 22.04
N LEU A 298 -33.27 -34.64 23.27
CA LEU A 298 -32.05 -34.02 23.81
C LEU A 298 -30.91 -35.02 24.01
N SER A 299 -31.23 -36.24 24.41
CA SER A 299 -30.23 -37.30 24.65
C SER A 299 -29.60 -37.76 23.34
N VAL A 300 -30.40 -37.93 22.28
CA VAL A 300 -29.94 -38.29 20.93
C VAL A 300 -29.02 -37.22 20.35
N THR A 301 -29.39 -35.94 20.47
CA THR A 301 -28.57 -34.84 19.96
C THR A 301 -27.24 -34.70 20.71
N ARG A 302 -27.24 -34.84 22.04
CA ARG A 302 -26.00 -34.86 22.84
C ARG A 302 -25.12 -36.07 22.52
N TRP A 303 -25.69 -37.26 22.41
CA TRP A 303 -24.96 -38.49 22.07
C TRP A 303 -24.28 -38.38 20.70
N TRP A 304 -24.99 -37.84 19.71
CA TRP A 304 -24.45 -37.63 18.38
C TRP A 304 -23.33 -36.58 18.34
N ALA A 305 -23.43 -35.52 19.16
CA ALA A 305 -22.37 -34.53 19.28
C ALA A 305 -21.09 -35.13 19.92
N ILE A 306 -21.24 -35.92 20.98
CA ILE A 306 -20.12 -36.57 21.69
C ILE A 306 -19.41 -37.58 20.77
N THR A 307 -20.18 -38.45 20.09
CA THR A 307 -19.61 -39.45 19.18
C THR A 307 -18.91 -38.83 17.97
N ARG A 308 -19.40 -37.69 17.46
CA ARG A 308 -18.72 -36.92 16.40
C ARG A 308 -17.44 -36.26 16.90
N TRP A 309 -17.43 -35.71 18.12
CA TRP A 309 -16.23 -35.11 18.71
C TRP A 309 -15.12 -36.16 18.89
N LEU A 310 -15.48 -37.36 19.39
CA LEU A 310 -14.55 -38.48 19.55
C LEU A 310 -13.97 -39.01 18.22
N ARG A 311 -14.68 -38.87 17.09
CA ARG A 311 -14.15 -39.25 15.77
C ARG A 311 -13.18 -38.22 15.18
N ARG A 312 -13.39 -36.91 15.42
CA ARG A 312 -12.48 -35.86 14.91
C ARG A 312 -11.13 -35.78 15.60
N GLY A 313 -10.98 -36.35 16.80
CA GLY A 313 -9.70 -36.36 17.53
C GLY A 313 -8.78 -37.53 17.17
N ARG A 314 -9.13 -38.35 16.16
CA ARG A 314 -8.37 -39.55 15.76
C ARG A 314 -7.82 -39.48 14.33
N ASP A 315 -8.18 -38.43 13.58
CA ASP A 315 -7.64 -38.08 12.26
C ASP A 315 -6.76 -36.82 12.42
#